data_AF-A0A1I5YER8-F1
#
_entry.id   AF-A0A1I5YER8-F1
#
_cell.length_a   1.000
_cell.length_b   1.000
_cell.length_c   1.000
_cell.angle_alpha   90.00
_cell.angle_beta   90.00
_cell.angle_gamma   90.00
#
_symmetry.space_group_name_H-M   'P 1'
#
loop_
_entity.id
_entity.type
_entity.pdbx_description
1 polymer ?
#
loop_
_entity_poly.entity_id
_entity_poly.type
_entity_poly.pdbx_seq_one_letter_code
_entity_poly.pdbx_strand_id
1 'polypeptide(L)'
;MPQPGSHKYDIKRTRLRDEYDEVVPDEHADRAANAELQRDNPARPLGDPDRAAGPTGTRGTSRGDPDIDDPARPRSTPLELRSAAFNDHTLLPERYSRQAGNHSPPLEWRGVPDATAELVLTCTDPDAPNGTFTHWLVTGIPPESTGVGEDEAPPGTLGRNDFGELGWGGPQPPVGDQAHRYFFNLYAVDRPLGLGEGVRAEDVRAALDDDRVLAKGTLVGLFGR
;
A
#
# COMPACT_ATOMS: atom_id res chain seq x y z
N MET A 1 -7.11 -8.00 -24.60
CA MET A 1 -5.84 -8.19 -23.89
C MET A 1 -6.08 -9.02 -22.63
N PRO A 2 -5.17 -9.90 -22.19
CA PRO A 2 -5.31 -10.61 -20.92
C PRO A 2 -5.28 -9.61 -19.75
N GLN A 3 -6.03 -9.89 -18.68
CA GLN A 3 -6.09 -8.99 -17.52
C GLN A 3 -4.72 -8.93 -16.81
N PRO A 4 -4.26 -7.75 -16.37
CA PRO A 4 -3.05 -7.61 -15.55
C PRO A 4 -3.11 -8.54 -14.33
N GLY A 5 -2.02 -9.27 -14.07
CA GLY A 5 -1.94 -10.25 -12.97
C GLY A 5 -2.52 -11.64 -13.26
N SER A 6 -3.01 -11.88 -14.49
CA SER A 6 -3.34 -13.24 -14.94
C SER A 6 -2.09 -14.01 -15.36
N HIS A 7 -2.06 -15.32 -15.12
CA HIS A 7 -1.01 -16.19 -15.66
C HIS A 7 -0.83 -16.06 -17.19
N LYS A 8 -1.92 -15.77 -17.92
CA LYS A 8 -1.86 -15.49 -19.37
C LYS A 8 -1.22 -14.13 -19.70
N TYR A 9 -1.28 -13.17 -18.79
CA TYR A 9 -0.59 -11.88 -18.88
C TYR A 9 0.90 -12.05 -18.62
N ASP A 10 1.28 -12.85 -17.62
CA ASP A 10 2.69 -13.09 -17.28
C ASP A 10 3.43 -13.83 -18.39
N ILE A 11 2.82 -14.89 -18.97
CA ILE A 11 3.41 -15.62 -20.11
C ILE A 11 3.60 -14.69 -21.32
N LYS A 12 2.66 -13.78 -21.56
CA LYS A 12 2.73 -12.86 -22.69
C LYS A 12 3.77 -11.75 -22.44
N ARG A 13 3.92 -11.31 -21.19
CA ARG A 13 4.93 -10.35 -20.74
C ARG A 13 6.34 -10.91 -20.87
N THR A 14 6.57 -12.16 -20.47
CA THR A 14 7.88 -12.82 -20.61
C THR A 14 8.27 -12.96 -22.08
N ARG A 15 7.34 -13.36 -22.97
CA ARG A 15 7.60 -13.43 -24.41
C ARG A 15 7.89 -12.09 -25.07
N LEU A 16 7.22 -11.03 -24.64
CA LEU A 16 7.48 -9.68 -25.14
C LEU A 16 8.82 -9.14 -24.64
N ARG A 17 9.25 -9.50 -23.42
CA ARG A 17 10.55 -9.09 -22.88
C ARG A 17 11.71 -9.67 -23.69
N ASP A 18 11.62 -10.94 -24.06
CA ASP A 18 12.62 -11.60 -24.93
C ASP A 18 12.66 -11.00 -26.36
N GLU A 19 11.57 -10.39 -26.83
CA GLU A 19 11.48 -9.77 -28.17
C GLU A 19 12.06 -8.34 -28.21
N TYR A 20 12.17 -7.66 -27.06
CA TYR A 20 12.67 -6.28 -26.96
C TYR A 20 14.13 -6.15 -26.52
N ASP A 21 14.77 -7.24 -26.06
CA ASP A 21 16.16 -7.27 -25.59
C ASP A 21 17.21 -7.04 -26.69
N GLU A 22 16.83 -7.10 -27.97
CA GLU A 22 17.77 -6.94 -29.10
C GLU A 22 17.82 -5.53 -29.72
N VAL A 23 16.98 -4.55 -29.33
CA VAL A 23 16.85 -3.31 -30.15
C VAL A 23 16.85 -1.97 -29.40
N VAL A 24 16.68 -1.89 -28.07
CA VAL A 24 16.64 -0.58 -27.36
C VAL A 24 17.29 -0.62 -25.96
N PRO A 25 18.10 0.38 -25.56
CA PRO A 25 18.67 0.46 -24.21
C PRO A 25 17.62 0.66 -23.09
N ASP A 26 17.84 -0.03 -21.97
CA ASP A 26 16.93 -0.30 -20.85
C ASP A 26 16.21 0.92 -20.25
N GLU A 27 16.88 2.07 -20.10
CA GLU A 27 16.34 3.23 -19.36
C GLU A 27 15.15 3.92 -20.04
N HIS A 28 14.95 3.70 -21.35
CA HIS A 28 13.85 4.29 -22.11
C HIS A 28 12.64 3.36 -22.26
N ALA A 29 12.81 2.05 -22.01
CA ALA A 29 11.75 1.05 -22.16
C ALA A 29 10.66 1.21 -21.08
N ASP A 30 11.05 1.45 -19.82
CA ASP A 30 10.12 1.62 -18.72
C ASP A 30 9.29 2.91 -18.85
N ARG A 31 9.91 4.01 -19.31
CA ARG A 31 9.20 5.26 -19.58
C ARG A 31 8.24 5.12 -20.75
N ALA A 32 8.65 4.44 -21.82
CA ALA A 32 7.81 4.19 -22.98
C ALA A 32 6.62 3.27 -22.64
N ALA A 33 6.86 2.20 -21.89
CA ALA A 33 5.80 1.28 -21.44
C ALA A 33 4.77 1.96 -20.53
N ASN A 34 5.21 2.80 -19.59
CA ASN A 34 4.30 3.58 -18.73
C ASN A 34 3.50 4.63 -19.53
N ALA A 35 4.10 5.27 -20.53
CA ALA A 35 3.41 6.24 -21.38
C ALA A 35 2.38 5.59 -22.31
N GLU A 36 2.66 4.39 -22.81
CA GLU A 36 1.75 3.61 -23.67
C GLU A 36 0.50 3.16 -22.87
N LEU A 37 0.70 2.64 -21.65
CA LEU A 37 -0.39 2.20 -20.77
C LEU A 37 -1.34 3.32 -20.33
N GLN A 38 -0.86 4.57 -20.28
CA GLN A 38 -1.68 5.74 -19.94
C GLN A 38 -2.51 6.28 -21.12
N ARG A 39 -2.14 5.98 -22.38
CA ARG A 39 -2.95 6.37 -23.55
C ARG A 39 -4.19 5.51 -23.73
N ASP A 40 -4.11 4.23 -23.37
CA ASP A 40 -5.19 3.26 -23.56
C ASP A 40 -6.22 3.23 -22.41
N ASN A 41 -5.97 3.95 -21.31
CA ASN A 41 -6.88 4.03 -20.17
C ASN A 41 -6.91 5.45 -19.56
N PRO A 42 -7.59 6.42 -20.21
CA PRO A 42 -7.72 7.76 -19.64
C PRO A 42 -8.47 7.70 -18.31
N ALA A 43 -7.99 8.45 -17.31
CA ALA A 43 -8.70 8.64 -16.06
C ALA A 43 -10.14 9.11 -16.34
N ARG A 44 -11.12 8.39 -15.80
CA ARG A 44 -12.54 8.69 -16.00
C ARG A 44 -12.85 10.07 -15.38
N PRO A 45 -13.55 10.98 -16.08
CA PRO A 45 -13.99 12.23 -15.47
C PRO A 45 -15.00 11.91 -14.35
N LEU A 46 -14.87 12.59 -13.20
CA LEU A 46 -15.94 12.61 -12.20
C LEU A 46 -17.22 13.14 -12.85
N GLY A 47 -18.28 12.35 -12.81
CA GLY A 47 -19.60 12.74 -13.33
C GLY A 47 -20.33 13.66 -12.35
N ASP A 48 -20.97 14.70 -12.89
CA ASP A 48 -21.89 15.61 -12.21
C ASP A 48 -23.05 14.88 -11.52
N PRO A 49 -23.50 15.34 -10.33
CA PRO A 49 -24.61 14.76 -9.60
C PRO A 49 -25.93 15.43 -9.99
N ASP A 50 -26.49 15.09 -11.15
CA ASP A 50 -27.93 15.34 -11.35
C ASP A 50 -28.54 14.46 -12.46
N ARG A 51 -29.75 13.93 -12.19
CA ARG A 51 -30.58 12.93 -12.93
C ARG A 51 -30.53 11.52 -12.33
N ALA A 52 -31.64 10.83 -12.05
CA ALA A 52 -33.05 11.15 -12.20
C ALA A 52 -33.88 10.20 -11.33
N ALA A 53 -34.98 10.73 -10.79
CA ALA A 53 -36.10 9.98 -10.25
C ALA A 53 -36.89 9.23 -11.35
N GLY A 54 -37.45 8.06 -11.03
CA GLY A 54 -38.46 7.37 -11.83
C GLY A 54 -38.75 5.93 -11.35
N PRO A 55 -39.97 5.38 -11.54
CA PRO A 55 -40.77 4.88 -10.41
C PRO A 55 -41.17 3.38 -10.43
N THR A 56 -41.64 2.95 -9.24
CA THR A 56 -42.63 1.92 -8.86
C THR A 56 -42.95 0.74 -9.81
N GLY A 57 -42.72 -0.47 -9.31
CA GLY A 57 -43.39 -1.71 -9.76
C GLY A 57 -43.59 -2.67 -8.59
N THR A 58 -44.84 -3.07 -8.33
CA THR A 58 -45.23 -4.04 -7.29
C THR A 58 -45.70 -5.36 -7.90
N ARG A 59 -45.61 -6.43 -7.08
CA ARG A 59 -46.37 -7.72 -7.12
C ARG A 59 -45.75 -8.83 -8.00
N GLY A 60 -45.52 -10.07 -7.55
CA GLY A 60 -45.67 -10.72 -6.24
C GLY A 60 -45.40 -12.25 -6.28
N THR A 61 -45.43 -12.84 -5.08
CA THR A 61 -45.69 -14.25 -4.69
C THR A 61 -44.76 -15.41 -5.12
N SER A 62 -44.05 -16.00 -4.16
CA SER A 62 -44.26 -17.37 -3.60
C SER A 62 -43.02 -17.78 -2.78
N ARG A 63 -43.10 -17.80 -1.45
CA ARG A 63 -43.41 -18.96 -0.57
C ARG A 63 -42.19 -19.85 -0.26
N GLY A 64 -41.59 -19.63 0.91
CA GLY A 64 -40.79 -20.61 1.65
C GLY A 64 -39.30 -20.27 1.79
N ASP A 65 -38.91 -19.57 2.86
CA ASP A 65 -38.06 -20.13 3.92
C ASP A 65 -37.80 -19.08 5.03
N PRO A 66 -37.71 -19.49 6.31
CA PRO A 66 -37.41 -18.60 7.42
C PRO A 66 -35.91 -18.60 7.69
N ASP A 67 -35.24 -17.49 7.38
CA ASP A 67 -33.99 -17.08 8.03
C ASP A 67 -33.96 -15.55 8.05
N ILE A 68 -34.61 -14.99 9.08
CA ILE A 68 -34.39 -13.62 9.54
C ILE A 68 -33.39 -13.74 10.70
N ASP A 69 -32.31 -12.97 10.60
CA ASP A 69 -31.17 -12.83 11.53
C ASP A 69 -29.89 -13.64 11.25
N ASP A 70 -29.26 -13.39 10.10
CA ASP A 70 -27.81 -13.15 10.10
C ASP A 70 -27.57 -11.80 9.40
N PRO A 71 -27.24 -10.70 10.11
CA PRO A 71 -26.78 -9.50 9.43
C PRO A 71 -25.45 -9.86 8.79
N ALA A 72 -25.51 -10.15 7.48
CA ALA A 72 -24.36 -10.39 6.63
C ALA A 72 -23.25 -9.43 7.03
N ARG A 73 -22.17 -9.96 7.66
CA ARG A 73 -20.96 -9.19 7.91
C ARG A 73 -20.67 -8.44 6.60
N PRO A 74 -20.57 -7.10 6.62
CA PRO A 74 -20.19 -6.38 5.41
C PRO A 74 -18.90 -7.01 4.92
N ARG A 75 -18.89 -7.47 3.66
CA ARG A 75 -17.68 -8.04 3.08
C ARG A 75 -16.61 -6.97 3.20
N SER A 76 -15.65 -7.19 4.09
CA SER A 76 -14.55 -6.26 4.32
C SER A 76 -13.83 -6.10 2.98
N THR A 77 -13.80 -4.86 2.49
CA THR A 77 -12.91 -4.54 1.38
C THR A 77 -11.49 -4.70 1.94
N PRO A 78 -10.58 -5.42 1.27
CA PRO A 78 -9.22 -5.53 1.76
C PRO A 78 -8.61 -4.13 1.87
N LEU A 79 -7.85 -3.89 2.93
CA LEU A 79 -7.09 -2.65 3.07
C LEU A 79 -5.99 -2.66 2.00
N GLU A 80 -6.13 -1.77 1.02
CA GLU A 80 -5.17 -1.63 -0.07
C GLU A 80 -4.16 -0.54 0.29
N LEU A 81 -2.88 -0.82 0.03
CA LEU A 81 -1.78 0.13 0.17
C LEU A 81 -1.01 0.20 -1.15
N ARG A 82 -0.76 1.41 -1.66
CA ARG A 82 -0.06 1.64 -2.93
C ARG A 82 0.79 2.89 -2.87
N SER A 83 1.69 3.04 -3.84
CA SER A 83 2.47 4.26 -4.05
C SER A 83 2.36 4.68 -5.51
N ALA A 84 2.31 5.99 -5.76
CA ALA A 84 2.44 6.52 -7.12
C ALA A 84 3.88 6.40 -7.66
N ALA A 85 4.86 6.14 -6.78
CA ALA A 85 6.26 6.15 -7.14
C ALA A 85 6.85 4.77 -7.48
N PHE A 86 6.22 3.69 -7.01
CA PHE A 86 6.64 2.32 -7.28
C PHE A 86 5.47 1.34 -7.12
N ASN A 87 5.55 0.21 -7.82
CA ASN A 87 4.60 -0.89 -7.69
C ASN A 87 5.09 -1.94 -6.69
N ASP A 88 4.19 -2.82 -6.27
CA ASP A 88 4.52 -3.93 -5.38
C ASP A 88 5.62 -4.84 -5.98
N HIS A 89 6.59 -5.20 -5.15
CA HIS A 89 7.80 -5.95 -5.47
C HIS A 89 8.65 -5.36 -6.61
N THR A 90 8.64 -4.03 -6.78
CA THR A 90 9.49 -3.31 -7.74
C THR A 90 10.55 -2.45 -7.05
N LEU A 91 11.55 -2.00 -7.82
CA LEU A 91 12.64 -1.17 -7.30
C LEU A 91 12.12 0.20 -6.83
N LEU A 92 12.53 0.62 -5.63
CA LEU A 92 12.33 2.00 -5.17
C LEU A 92 13.23 2.93 -5.98
N PRO A 93 12.71 4.06 -6.47
CA PRO A 93 13.54 5.15 -6.99
C PRO A 93 14.62 5.58 -5.99
N GLU A 94 15.83 5.84 -6.48
CA GLU A 94 17.00 6.15 -5.64
C GLU A 94 16.77 7.33 -4.69
N ARG A 95 15.95 8.32 -5.07
CA ARG A 95 15.64 9.50 -4.25
C ARG A 95 15.10 9.17 -2.85
N TYR A 96 14.46 8.02 -2.68
CA TYR A 96 13.94 7.57 -1.38
C TYR A 96 15.01 6.92 -0.50
N SER A 97 16.16 6.55 -1.08
CA SER A 97 17.31 6.04 -0.34
C SER A 97 17.97 7.13 0.49
N ARG A 98 18.64 6.71 1.56
CA ARG A 98 19.29 7.64 2.48
C ARG A 98 20.46 8.42 1.85
N GLN A 99 21.04 7.90 0.77
CA GLN A 99 22.18 8.51 0.09
C GLN A 99 21.80 9.48 -1.04
N ALA A 100 20.56 9.44 -1.53
CA ALA A 100 20.13 10.23 -2.68
C ALA A 100 18.92 11.17 -2.39
N GLY A 101 18.79 11.59 -1.14
CA GLY A 101 17.82 12.62 -0.72
C GLY A 101 17.04 12.26 0.54
N ASN A 102 16.93 10.96 0.83
CA ASN A 102 16.17 10.43 1.97
C ASN A 102 14.70 10.89 1.97
N HIS A 103 14.13 11.02 0.78
CA HIS A 103 12.75 11.46 0.61
C HIS A 103 11.78 10.37 1.09
N SER A 104 10.66 10.71 1.71
CA SER A 104 9.64 9.70 2.05
C SER A 104 8.79 9.39 0.82
N PRO A 105 8.48 8.11 0.52
CA PRO A 105 7.67 7.78 -0.63
C PRO A 105 6.21 8.22 -0.41
N PRO A 106 5.51 8.70 -1.45
CA PRO A 106 4.08 8.97 -1.35
C PRO A 106 3.34 7.65 -1.19
N LEU A 107 2.43 7.56 -0.23
CA LEU A 107 1.61 6.37 0.00
C LEU A 107 0.14 6.75 -0.06
N GLU A 108 -0.65 5.88 -0.66
CA GLU A 108 -2.10 5.99 -0.70
C GLU A 108 -2.71 4.68 -0.21
N TRP A 109 -3.80 4.78 0.53
CA TRP A 109 -4.53 3.60 1.00
C TRP A 109 -6.03 3.75 0.84
N ARG A 110 -6.69 2.61 0.66
CA ARG A 110 -8.15 2.50 0.43
C ARG A 110 -8.70 1.27 1.13
N GLY A 111 -10.01 1.24 1.32
CA GLY A 111 -10.66 0.10 1.97
C GLY A 111 -10.41 0.05 3.49
N VAL A 112 -10.24 1.20 4.13
CA VAL A 112 -10.20 1.30 5.60
C VAL A 112 -11.57 0.85 6.14
N PRO A 113 -11.64 -0.18 7.01
CA PRO A 113 -12.91 -0.61 7.59
C PRO A 113 -13.59 0.49 8.42
N ASP A 114 -14.91 0.60 8.38
CA ASP A 114 -15.65 1.64 9.13
C ASP A 114 -15.45 1.55 10.66
N ALA A 115 -15.14 0.36 11.18
CA ALA A 115 -14.88 0.13 12.60
C ALA A 115 -13.44 0.53 13.02
N THR A 116 -12.63 1.08 12.11
CA THR A 116 -11.25 1.49 12.41
C THR A 116 -11.25 2.72 13.31
N ALA A 117 -10.57 2.61 14.45
CA ALA A 117 -10.33 3.73 15.34
C ALA A 117 -9.00 4.44 15.04
N GLU A 118 -8.00 3.69 14.59
CA GLU A 118 -6.65 4.19 14.30
C GLU A 118 -6.01 3.39 13.16
N LEU A 119 -5.22 4.07 12.34
CA LEU A 119 -4.33 3.47 11.35
C LEU A 119 -2.88 3.51 11.84
N VAL A 120 -2.12 2.46 11.54
CA VAL A 120 -0.71 2.31 11.94
C VAL A 120 0.12 1.94 10.72
N LEU A 121 1.15 2.75 10.43
CA LEU A 121 2.05 2.54 9.31
C LEU A 121 3.42 2.08 9.82
N THR A 122 3.94 0.99 9.26
CA THR A 122 5.31 0.53 9.50
C THR A 122 6.03 0.28 8.19
N CYS A 123 7.33 0.60 8.13
CA CYS A 123 8.22 0.16 7.06
C CYS A 123 9.38 -0.60 7.68
N THR A 124 9.53 -1.88 7.33
CA THR A 124 10.56 -2.76 7.91
C THR A 124 11.32 -3.53 6.84
N ASP A 125 12.62 -3.70 7.03
CA ASP A 125 13.52 -4.49 6.20
C ASP A 125 13.97 -5.75 6.98
N PRO A 126 13.38 -6.93 6.71
CA PRO A 126 13.77 -8.19 7.34
C PRO A 126 15.08 -8.77 6.77
N ASP A 127 15.60 -8.21 5.67
CA ASP A 127 16.81 -8.70 5.00
C ASP A 127 18.08 -8.02 5.55
N ALA A 128 17.92 -7.08 6.50
CA ALA A 128 19.03 -6.42 7.16
C ALA A 128 19.91 -7.41 7.97
N PRO A 129 21.26 -7.23 7.99
CA PRO A 129 22.19 -8.21 8.55
C PRO A 129 22.02 -8.52 10.05
N ASN A 130 21.46 -7.57 10.82
CA ASN A 130 21.31 -7.65 12.27
C ASN A 130 19.86 -7.96 12.71
N GLY A 131 19.05 -8.51 11.80
CA GLY A 131 17.62 -8.73 12.01
C GLY A 131 16.77 -7.60 11.41
N THR A 132 15.46 -7.68 11.61
CA THR A 132 14.51 -6.74 11.02
C THR A 132 14.81 -5.30 11.41
N PHE A 133 15.04 -4.45 10.41
CA PHE A 133 15.34 -3.04 10.58
C PHE A 133 14.11 -2.17 10.30
N THR A 134 13.78 -1.24 11.19
CA THR A 134 12.63 -0.34 11.06
C THR A 134 13.06 0.97 10.42
N HIS A 135 12.50 1.23 9.24
CA HIS A 135 12.72 2.43 8.43
C HIS A 135 11.68 3.52 8.69
N TRP A 136 10.44 3.14 9.00
CA TRP A 136 9.37 4.10 9.27
C TRP A 136 8.39 3.53 10.27
N LEU A 137 7.93 4.38 11.18
CA LEU A 137 6.92 4.03 12.17
C LEU A 137 6.02 5.23 12.41
N VAL A 138 4.72 5.06 12.22
CA VAL A 138 3.72 6.07 12.54
C VAL A 138 2.50 5.40 13.14
N THR A 139 2.07 5.90 14.30
CA THR A 139 0.84 5.50 14.99
C THR A 139 -0.14 6.66 15.00
N GLY A 140 -1.37 6.43 15.44
CA GLY A 140 -2.35 7.48 15.63
C GLY A 140 -2.89 8.08 14.34
N ILE A 141 -2.77 7.38 13.19
CA ILE A 141 -3.24 7.94 11.93
C ILE A 141 -4.76 7.93 11.90
N PRO A 142 -5.44 9.06 11.63
CA PRO A 142 -6.90 9.10 11.58
C PRO A 142 -7.45 8.16 10.49
N PRO A 143 -8.50 7.38 10.77
CA PRO A 143 -9.07 6.42 9.81
C PRO A 143 -9.63 7.07 8.53
N GLU A 144 -9.98 8.35 8.59
CA GLU A 144 -10.41 9.15 7.45
C GLU A 144 -9.26 9.58 6.52
N SER A 145 -8.01 9.44 6.97
CA SER A 145 -6.85 9.69 6.12
C SER A 145 -6.80 8.68 4.98
N THR A 146 -6.38 9.13 3.80
CA THR A 146 -6.30 8.29 2.58
C THR A 146 -4.88 8.15 2.05
N GLY A 147 -3.89 8.76 2.70
CA GLY A 147 -2.52 8.75 2.22
C GLY A 147 -1.62 9.78 2.89
N VAL A 148 -0.40 9.85 2.38
CA VAL A 148 0.62 10.85 2.69
C VAL A 148 1.39 11.19 1.41
N GLY A 149 1.67 12.48 1.19
CA GLY A 149 2.48 12.93 0.07
C GLY A 149 3.97 12.56 0.22
N GLU A 150 4.72 12.78 -0.86
CA GLU A 150 6.19 12.69 -0.81
C GLU A 150 6.72 13.78 0.14
N ASP A 151 7.66 13.42 1.01
CA ASP A 151 8.24 14.27 2.07
C ASP A 151 7.26 14.81 3.12
N GLU A 152 6.01 14.35 3.11
CA GLU A 152 5.05 14.71 4.12
C GLU A 152 5.11 13.75 5.31
N ALA A 153 4.86 14.29 6.50
CA ALA A 153 4.60 13.47 7.68
C ALA A 153 3.14 12.99 7.62
N PRO A 154 2.86 11.68 7.78
CA PRO A 154 1.49 11.22 7.86
C PRO A 154 0.81 11.88 9.06
N PRO A 155 -0.50 12.18 8.97
CA PRO A 155 -1.22 12.80 10.08
C PRO A 155 -1.27 11.79 11.22
N GLY A 156 -0.42 11.92 12.24
CA GLY A 156 -0.25 10.94 13.29
C GLY A 156 1.01 11.20 14.13
N THR A 157 1.32 10.26 15.02
CA THR A 157 2.50 10.31 15.91
C THR A 157 3.66 9.58 15.27
N LEU A 158 4.75 10.30 15.00
CA LEU A 158 5.98 9.70 14.49
C LEU A 158 6.68 8.87 15.58
N GLY A 159 6.94 7.61 15.26
CA GLY A 159 7.79 6.72 16.06
C GLY A 159 9.27 6.90 15.75
N ARG A 160 10.11 6.29 16.58
CA ARG A 160 11.56 6.25 16.39
C ARG A 160 11.93 5.07 15.50
N ASN A 161 12.68 5.35 14.44
CA ASN A 161 13.26 4.33 13.56
C ASN A 161 14.58 3.78 14.12
N ASP A 162 15.14 2.74 13.51
CA ASP A 162 16.37 2.09 14.01
C ASP A 162 17.65 2.92 13.73
N PHE A 163 17.55 4.00 12.96
CA PHE A 163 18.59 5.03 12.89
C PHE A 163 18.59 5.96 14.11
N GLY A 164 17.58 5.86 14.97
CA GLY A 164 17.40 6.72 16.13
C GLY A 164 16.70 8.05 15.83
N GLU A 165 16.18 8.23 14.62
CA GLU A 165 15.49 9.43 14.15
C GLU A 165 13.96 9.25 14.25
N LEU A 166 13.20 10.34 14.21
CA LEU A 166 11.74 10.29 14.13
C LEU A 166 11.30 10.29 12.65
N GLY A 167 10.39 9.38 12.29
CA GLY A 167 9.86 9.31 10.93
C GLY A 167 10.70 8.48 9.95
N TRP A 168 10.69 8.87 8.68
CA TRP A 168 11.27 8.10 7.58
C TRP A 168 12.80 8.13 7.59
N GLY A 169 13.39 6.94 7.63
CA GLY A 169 14.79 6.69 7.29
C GLY A 169 14.85 5.79 6.07
N GLY A 170 15.41 6.29 4.97
CA GLY A 170 15.44 5.59 3.69
C GLY A 170 16.32 4.34 3.66
N PRO A 171 16.17 3.49 2.62
CA PRO A 171 17.05 2.36 2.35
C PRO A 171 18.53 2.72 2.38
N GLN A 172 19.33 1.85 3.02
CA GLN A 172 20.79 1.91 3.01
C GLN A 172 21.41 0.49 3.14
N PRO A 173 21.05 -0.46 2.25
CA PRO A 173 21.56 -1.83 2.32
C PRO A 173 23.08 -1.86 2.08
N PRO A 174 23.84 -2.90 2.47
CA PRO A 174 25.27 -3.05 2.18
C PRO A 174 25.60 -3.06 0.67
N VAL A 175 26.85 -2.75 0.27
CA VAL A 175 27.21 -2.69 -1.18
C VAL A 175 27.39 -4.11 -1.68
N GLY A 176 26.76 -4.46 -2.80
CA GLY A 176 26.89 -5.78 -3.41
C GLY A 176 26.03 -6.87 -2.77
N ASP A 177 25.19 -6.52 -1.79
CA ASP A 177 24.15 -7.41 -1.28
C ASP A 177 23.02 -7.56 -2.31
N GLN A 178 22.26 -8.64 -2.19
CA GLN A 178 21.01 -8.78 -2.95
C GLN A 178 20.07 -7.62 -2.60
N ALA A 179 19.18 -7.22 -3.52
CA ALA A 179 18.21 -6.17 -3.21
C ALA A 179 17.38 -6.55 -1.97
N HIS A 180 17.41 -5.69 -0.97
CA HIS A 180 16.64 -5.82 0.27
C HIS A 180 15.16 -5.51 0.01
N ARG A 181 14.28 -6.14 0.77
CA ARG A 181 12.83 -5.92 0.70
C ARG A 181 12.38 -4.99 1.81
N TYR A 182 11.74 -3.90 1.44
CA TYR A 182 11.15 -2.91 2.34
C TYR A 182 9.65 -3.15 2.39
N PHE A 183 9.17 -3.67 3.52
CA PHE A 183 7.76 -3.98 3.74
C PHE A 183 7.06 -2.78 4.38
N PHE A 184 6.30 -2.06 3.58
CA PHE A 184 5.34 -1.07 4.04
C PHE A 184 4.06 -1.80 4.45
N ASN A 185 3.73 -1.78 5.74
CA ASN A 185 2.49 -2.35 6.26
C ASN A 185 1.62 -1.24 6.82
N LEU A 186 0.34 -1.25 6.44
CA LEU A 186 -0.68 -0.43 7.05
C LEU A 186 -1.65 -1.34 7.79
N TYR A 187 -1.89 -1.05 9.07
CA TYR A 187 -2.83 -1.78 9.91
C TYR A 187 -4.01 -0.87 10.26
N ALA A 188 -5.21 -1.40 10.14
CA ALA A 188 -6.42 -0.79 10.68
C ALA A 188 -6.78 -1.49 11.99
N VAL A 189 -6.82 -0.73 13.09
CA VAL A 189 -7.13 -1.28 14.42
C VAL A 189 -8.46 -0.75 14.96
N ASP A 190 -9.18 -1.59 15.70
CA ASP A 190 -10.51 -1.29 16.25
C ASP A 190 -10.48 -0.37 17.49
N ARG A 191 -9.31 -0.17 18.09
CA ARG A 191 -9.08 0.69 19.24
C ARG A 191 -7.67 1.29 19.19
N PRO A 192 -7.48 2.51 19.71
CA PRO A 192 -6.16 3.15 19.71
C PRO A 192 -5.10 2.29 20.40
N LEU A 193 -3.87 2.30 19.88
CA LEU A 193 -2.77 1.54 20.50
C LEU A 193 -2.37 2.11 21.87
N GLY A 194 -2.71 3.38 22.14
CA GLY A 194 -2.36 4.06 23.40
C GLY A 194 -0.87 4.33 23.55
N LEU A 195 -0.13 4.35 22.43
CA LEU A 195 1.31 4.58 22.39
C LEU A 195 1.58 6.08 22.20
N GLY A 196 2.52 6.62 22.98
CA GLY A 196 2.92 8.03 22.94
C GLY A 196 4.02 8.32 21.93
N GLU A 197 4.56 9.54 21.99
CA GLU A 197 5.70 9.96 21.16
C GLU A 197 6.95 9.12 21.40
N GLY A 198 7.75 8.91 20.34
CA GLY A 198 9.03 8.21 20.44
C GLY A 198 8.92 6.69 20.64
N VAL A 199 7.73 6.12 20.42
CA VAL A 199 7.46 4.68 20.38
C VAL A 199 8.42 3.96 19.43
N ARG A 200 8.79 2.72 19.78
CA ARG A 200 9.65 1.87 18.96
C ARG A 200 8.85 0.77 18.25
N ALA A 201 9.47 0.14 17.26
CA ALA A 201 8.83 -0.91 16.48
C ALA A 201 8.40 -2.10 17.35
N GLU A 202 9.16 -2.43 18.39
CA GLU A 202 8.82 -3.51 19.32
C GLU A 202 7.54 -3.21 20.11
N ASP A 203 7.36 -1.96 20.55
CA ASP A 203 6.18 -1.52 21.28
C ASP A 203 4.94 -1.62 20.38
N VAL A 204 5.05 -1.16 19.13
CA VAL A 204 3.96 -1.24 18.14
C VAL A 204 3.65 -2.70 17.82
N ARG A 205 4.66 -3.53 17.57
CA ARG A 205 4.46 -4.96 17.31
C ARG A 205 3.82 -5.69 18.49
N ALA A 206 4.16 -5.31 19.72
CA ALA A 206 3.55 -5.87 20.92
C ALA A 206 2.11 -5.37 21.13
N ALA A 207 1.77 -4.16 20.68
CA ALA A 207 0.43 -3.60 20.79
C ALA A 207 -0.51 -4.03 19.65
N LEU A 208 0.05 -4.42 18.49
CA LEU A 208 -0.67 -5.03 17.38
C LEU A 208 -1.00 -6.50 17.70
N ASP A 209 -1.95 -6.70 18.62
CA ASP A 209 -2.59 -8.00 18.87
C ASP A 209 -3.51 -8.35 17.68
N ASP A 210 -3.55 -9.62 17.24
CA ASP A 210 -4.40 -10.06 16.12
C ASP A 210 -5.89 -9.74 16.34
N ASP A 211 -6.36 -9.77 17.59
CA ASP A 211 -7.74 -9.44 17.97
C ASP A 211 -8.09 -7.95 17.80
N ARG A 212 -7.11 -7.08 17.58
CA ARG A 212 -7.32 -5.64 17.33
C ARG A 212 -7.32 -5.28 15.86
N VAL A 213 -6.64 -6.08 15.04
CA VAL A 213 -6.40 -5.76 13.63
C VAL A 213 -7.62 -6.15 12.80
N LEU A 214 -8.32 -5.14 12.30
CA LEU A 214 -9.49 -5.30 11.43
C LEU A 214 -9.08 -5.61 9.99
N ALA A 215 -7.99 -5.00 9.53
CA ALA A 215 -7.45 -5.21 8.19
C ALA A 215 -5.96 -4.85 8.14
N LYS A 216 -5.26 -5.43 7.16
CA LYS A 216 -3.85 -5.17 6.87
C LYS A 216 -3.65 -4.99 5.36
N GLY A 217 -2.96 -3.93 4.99
CA GLY A 217 -2.44 -3.70 3.65
C GLY A 217 -0.91 -3.78 3.64
N THR A 218 -0.33 -4.39 2.60
CA THR A 218 1.11 -4.51 2.45
C THR A 218 1.53 -4.06 1.05
N LEU A 219 2.60 -3.28 0.99
CA LEU A 219 3.30 -2.89 -0.21
C LEU A 219 4.79 -3.20 0.01
N VAL A 220 5.40 -3.95 -0.90
CA VAL A 220 6.82 -4.28 -0.84
C VAL A 220 7.55 -3.50 -1.91
N GLY A 221 8.63 -2.85 -1.54
CA GLY A 221 9.56 -2.29 -2.50
C GLY A 221 10.95 -2.88 -2.34
N LEU A 222 11.73 -2.90 -3.42
CA LEU A 222 13.07 -3.47 -3.46
C LEU A 222 14.11 -2.35 -3.55
N PHE A 223 15.23 -2.46 -2.85
CA PHE A 223 16.36 -1.56 -3.07
C PHE A 223 17.69 -2.30 -2.88
N GLY A 224 18.63 -2.05 -3.78
CA GLY A 224 19.98 -2.63 -3.77
C GLY A 224 20.98 -1.62 -4.30
N ARG A 225 22.28 -1.83 -4.02
CA ARG A 225 23.36 -0.93 -4.42
C ARG A 225 24.63 -1.69 -4.83
#